data_AF-A0A227J337-F1
#
_entry.id   AF-A0A227J337-F1
#
_cell.length_a   1.000
_cell.length_b   1.000
_cell.length_c   1.000
_cell.angle_alpha   90.00
_cell.angle_beta   90.00
_cell.angle_gamma   90.00
#
_symmetry.space_group_name_H-M   'P 1'
#
loop_
_entity.id
_entity.type
_entity.pdbx_description
1 polymer ?
#
loop_
_entity_poly.entity_id
_entity_poly.type
_entity_poly.pdbx_seq_one_letter_code
_entity_poly.pdbx_strand_id
1 'polypeptide(L)'
;LPLLIGGATTSKAHTAVKIEQNYKNPVVYVNNASRAVGVCSSLLSDERRPAFIEKLDADYERVRDQHNRKKPRTKPVTLEQARANKVAIDWDAYTPPV
;
A
#
# COMPACT_ATOMS: atom_id res chain seq x y z
N LEU A 1 9.81 14.59 13.73
CA LEU A 1 8.33 14.69 13.73
C LEU A 1 7.75 13.47 13.02
N PRO A 2 6.56 12.96 13.40
CA PRO A 2 5.93 11.84 12.70
C PRO A 2 5.40 12.24 11.32
N LEU A 3 5.39 11.30 10.38
CA LEU A 3 4.80 11.45 9.04
C LEU A 3 3.47 10.68 9.00
N LEU A 4 2.36 11.37 8.69
CA LEU A 4 1.06 10.73 8.51
C LEU A 4 0.74 10.59 7.02
N ILE A 5 0.40 9.38 6.59
CA ILE A 5 0.06 9.04 5.22
C ILE A 5 -1.40 8.57 5.16
N GLY A 6 -2.18 9.14 4.25
CA GLY A 6 -3.57 8.77 4.02
C GLY A 6 -4.04 9.22 2.63
N GLY A 7 -5.23 8.77 2.22
CA GLY A 7 -5.82 9.07 0.91
C GLY A 7 -6.06 7.82 0.06
N ALA A 8 -6.77 8.00 -1.05
CA ALA A 8 -7.36 6.93 -1.85
C ALA A 8 -6.35 5.87 -2.37
N THR A 9 -5.15 6.30 -2.75
CA THR A 9 -4.11 5.42 -3.31
C THR A 9 -3.15 4.87 -2.26
N THR A 10 -3.29 5.30 -1.01
CA THR A 10 -2.39 4.92 0.08
C THR A 10 -2.89 3.67 0.80
N SER A 11 -1.96 2.84 1.28
CA SER A 11 -2.30 1.62 2.02
C SER A 11 -1.25 1.30 3.06
N LYS A 12 -1.64 0.50 4.07
CA LYS A 12 -0.70 -0.04 5.07
C LYS A 12 0.45 -0.80 4.40
N ALA A 13 0.15 -1.61 3.38
CA ALA A 13 1.14 -2.39 2.65
C ALA A 13 2.14 -1.49 1.90
N HIS A 14 1.67 -0.52 1.12
CA HIS A 14 2.57 0.39 0.41
C HIS A 14 3.43 1.21 1.36
N THR A 15 2.83 1.69 2.45
CA THR A 15 3.54 2.50 3.46
C THR A 15 4.66 1.69 4.13
N ALA A 16 4.35 0.48 4.60
CA ALA A 16 5.33 -0.39 5.26
C ALA A 16 6.45 -0.85 4.31
N VAL A 17 6.14 -1.14 3.04
CA VAL A 17 7.11 -1.72 2.09
C VAL A 17 7.97 -0.66 1.40
N LYS A 18 7.44 0.55 1.16
CA LYS A 18 8.08 1.54 0.28
C LYS A 18 8.34 2.90 0.92
N ILE A 19 7.67 3.26 2.02
CA ILE A 19 7.77 4.61 2.59
C ILE A 19 8.54 4.59 3.92
N GLU A 20 8.11 3.77 4.88
CA GLU A 20 8.60 3.82 6.26
C GLU A 20 10.12 3.64 6.37
N GLN A 21 10.70 2.69 5.63
CA GLN A 21 12.15 2.44 5.63
C GLN A 21 13.01 3.62 5.15
N ASN A 22 12.41 4.62 4.49
CA ASN A 22 13.09 5.79 3.95
C ASN A 22 12.98 7.03 4.86
N TYR A 23 12.40 6.88 6.06
CA TYR A 23 12.22 7.98 7.00
C TYR A 23 12.63 7.57 8.42
N LYS A 24 13.33 8.48 9.13
CA LYS A 24 13.92 8.18 10.44
C LYS A 24 12.92 8.28 11.61
N ASN A 25 11.82 9.01 11.43
CA ASN A 25 10.80 9.17 12.47
C ASN A 25 9.59 8.28 12.12
N PRO A 26 8.65 8.08 13.06
CA PRO A 26 7.50 7.21 12.82
C PRO A 26 6.69 7.62 11.58
N VAL A 27 6.37 6.64 10.72
CA VAL A 27 5.50 6.80 9.55
C VAL A 27 4.20 6.05 9.78
N VAL A 28 3.08 6.76 9.87
CA VAL A 28 1.78 6.15 10.19
C VAL A 28 0.83 6.26 9.01
N TYR A 29 0.39 5.10 8.51
CA TYR A 29 -0.75 5.03 7.61
C TYR A 29 -2.06 5.16 8.39
N VAL A 30 -2.91 6.10 7.98
CA VAL A 30 -4.23 6.33 8.56
C VAL A 30 -5.30 6.13 7.50
N ASN A 31 -6.23 5.22 7.77
CA ASN A 31 -7.25 4.81 6.80
C ASN A 31 -8.30 5.91 6.51
N ASN A 32 -8.64 6.72 7.51
CA ASN A 32 -9.67 7.76 7.39
C ASN A 32 -9.51 8.84 8.47
N ALA A 33 -10.27 9.93 8.33
CA ALA A 33 -10.19 11.08 9.23
C ALA A 33 -10.58 10.74 10.69
N SER A 34 -11.61 9.92 10.92
CA SER A 34 -12.04 9.58 12.28
C SER A 34 -10.94 8.86 13.08
N ARG A 35 -10.13 8.04 12.42
CA ARG A 35 -8.99 7.35 13.05
C ARG A 35 -7.76 8.25 13.21
N ALA A 36 -7.63 9.33 12.44
CA ALA A 36 -6.50 10.24 12.50
C ALA A 36 -6.38 10.89 13.88
N VAL A 37 -7.51 11.27 14.49
CA VAL A 37 -7.53 11.92 15.81
C VAL A 37 -6.91 11.02 16.89
N GLY A 38 -7.30 9.74 16.94
CA GLY A 38 -6.76 8.78 17.91
C GLY A 38 -5.27 8.49 17.69
N VAL A 39 -4.83 8.44 16.44
CA VAL A 39 -3.42 8.29 16.08
C VAL A 39 -2.61 9.50 16.54
N CYS A 40 -3.05 10.72 16.20
CA CYS A 40 -2.38 11.95 16.63
C CYS A 40 -2.32 12.05 18.16
N SER A 41 -3.41 11.75 18.85
CA SER A 41 -3.46 11.74 20.33
C SER A 41 -2.46 10.76 20.94
N SER A 42 -2.28 9.59 20.33
CA SER A 42 -1.31 8.58 20.80
C SER A 42 0.14 9.01 20.50
N LEU A 43 0.39 9.62 19.34
CA LEU A 43 1.72 10.07 18.92
C LEU A 43 2.26 11.28 19.70
N LEU A 44 1.36 12.12 20.23
CA LEU A 44 1.67 13.32 21.00
C LEU A 44 1.69 13.09 22.52
N SER A 45 1.25 11.92 22.99
CA SER A 45 1.22 11.56 24.41
C SER A 45 2.52 10.87 24.81
N ASP A 46 3.25 11.42 25.79
CA ASP A 46 4.53 10.86 26.24
C ASP A 46 4.39 9.43 26.79
N GLU A 47 3.25 9.11 27.40
CA GLU A 47 2.97 7.79 27.97
C GLU A 47 2.61 6.75 26.90
N ARG A 48 1.79 7.15 25.90
CA ARG A 48 1.26 6.21 24.89
C ARG A 48 2.15 6.06 23.68
N ARG A 49 2.95 7.09 23.37
CA ARG A 49 3.80 7.15 22.18
C ARG A 49 4.77 5.96 22.07
N PRO A 50 5.52 5.56 23.12
CA PRO A 50 6.50 4.47 23.00
C PRO A 50 5.84 3.14 22.60
N ALA A 51 4.80 2.72 23.35
CA ALA A 51 4.08 1.48 23.08
C ALA A 51 3.33 1.50 21.73
N PHE A 52 2.85 2.67 21.31
CA PHE A 52 2.23 2.84 20.00
C PHE A 52 3.23 2.62 18.86
N ILE A 53 4.43 3.18 18.96
CA ILE A 53 5.48 3.05 17.94
C ILE A 53 5.96 1.59 17.87
N GLU A 54 6.25 0.97 19.00
CA GLU A 54 6.67 -0.44 19.04
C GLU A 54 5.66 -1.37 18.34
N LYS A 55 4.37 -1.17 18.65
CA LYS A 55 3.30 -1.92 18.01
C LYS A 55 3.21 -1.65 16.50
N LEU A 56 3.38 -0.39 16.10
CA LEU A 56 3.35 0.01 14.69
C LEU A 56 4.49 -0.64 13.89
N ASP A 57 5.69 -0.63 14.45
CA ASP A 57 6.90 -1.16 13.79
C ASP A 57 6.78 -2.68 13.62
N ALA A 58 6.36 -3.39 14.66
CA ALA A 58 6.08 -4.82 14.59
C ALA A 58 4.97 -5.15 13.57
N ASP A 59 3.96 -4.28 13.47
CA ASP A 59 2.89 -4.41 12.48
C ASP A 59 3.40 -4.25 11.04
N TYR A 60 4.31 -3.32 10.82
CA TYR A 60 4.88 -3.06 9.49
C TYR A 60 5.89 -4.11 9.07
N GLU A 61 6.71 -4.61 10.00
CA GLU A 61 7.58 -5.75 9.77
C GLU A 61 6.77 -6.97 9.32
N ARG A 62 5.69 -7.31 10.05
CA ARG A 62 4.79 -8.41 9.68
C ARG A 62 4.19 -8.22 8.29
N VAL A 63 3.75 -7.00 7.95
CA VAL A 63 3.18 -6.70 6.62
C VAL A 63 4.23 -6.83 5.52
N ARG A 64 5.48 -6.38 5.76
CA ARG A 64 6.60 -6.56 4.84
C ARG A 64 6.90 -8.03 4.61
N ASP A 65 6.99 -8.82 5.68
CA ASP A 65 7.23 -10.26 5.58
C ASP A 65 6.15 -10.98 4.78
N GLN A 66 4.88 -10.66 5.05
CA GLN A 66 3.76 -11.21 4.29
C GLN A 66 3.81 -10.81 2.82
N HIS A 67 4.19 -9.57 2.52
CA HIS A 67 4.35 -9.10 1.14
C HIS A 67 5.50 -9.82 0.43
N ASN A 68 6.65 -10.00 1.08
CA ASN A 68 7.81 -10.70 0.53
C ASN A 68 7.53 -12.18 0.26
N ARG A 69 6.66 -12.80 1.08
CA ARG A 69 6.22 -14.19 0.89
C ARG A 69 5.17 -14.36 -0.22
N LYS A 70 4.53 -13.28 -0.70
CA LYS A 70 3.52 -13.37 -1.77
C LYS A 70 4.17 -13.87 -3.06
N LYS A 71 3.75 -15.06 -3.48
CA LYS A 71 4.00 -15.55 -4.83
C LYS A 71 2.86 -15.10 -5.75
N PRO A 72 3.14 -14.78 -7.03
CA PRO A 72 2.09 -14.52 -8.01
C PRO A 72 1.09 -15.67 -8.03
N ARG A 73 -0.20 -15.36 -7.88
CA ARG A 73 -1.27 -16.39 -7.90
C ARG A 73 -1.35 -17.08 -9.27
N THR A 74 -1.06 -16.34 -10.33
CA THR A 74 -0.93 -16.84 -11.69
C THR A 74 0.50 -16.63 -12.16
N LYS A 75 1.02 -17.55 -12.97
CA LYS A 75 2.34 -17.39 -13.58
C LYS A 75 2.32 -16.17 -14.51
N PRO A 76 3.30 -15.26 -14.42
CA PRO A 76 3.44 -14.20 -15.40
C PRO A 76 3.70 -14.82 -16.78
N VAL A 77 3.16 -14.17 -17.82
CA VAL A 77 3.42 -14.50 -19.23
C VAL A 77 4.37 -13.47 -19.82
N THR A 78 5.02 -13.81 -20.93
CA THR A 78 5.84 -12.83 -21.65
C THR A 78 4.95 -11.73 -22.25
N LEU A 79 5.54 -10.56 -22.50
CA LEU A 79 4.82 -9.48 -23.17
C LEU A 79 4.32 -9.89 -24.55
N GLU A 80 5.08 -10.72 -25.27
CA GLU A 80 4.70 -11.27 -26.57
C GLU A 80 3.46 -12.17 -26.47
N GLN A 81 3.44 -13.10 -25.49
CA GLN A 81 2.28 -13.95 -25.23
C GLN A 81 1.04 -13.14 -24.86
N ALA A 82 1.20 -12.13 -24.00
CA ALA A 82 0.09 -11.26 -23.62
C ALA A 82 -0.49 -10.48 -24.82
N ARG A 83 0.37 -9.97 -25.71
CA ARG A 83 -0.04 -9.26 -26.94
C ARG A 83 -0.68 -10.20 -27.97
N ALA A 84 -0.19 -11.44 -28.08
CA ALA A 84 -0.81 -12.46 -28.92
C ALA A 84 -2.21 -12.83 -28.40
N ASN A 85 -2.42 -12.83 -27.08
CA ASN A 85 -3.70 -13.05 -26.42
C ASN A 85 -4.55 -11.76 -26.30
N LYS A 86 -4.41 -10.82 -27.24
CA LYS A 86 -5.31 -9.66 -27.30
C LYS A 86 -6.75 -10.10 -27.56
N VAL A 87 -7.70 -9.25 -27.20
CA VAL A 87 -9.10 -9.45 -27.57
C VAL A 87 -9.21 -9.56 -29.10
N ALA A 88 -9.86 -10.63 -29.58
CA ALA A 88 -10.11 -10.85 -31.00
C ALA A 88 -11.33 -10.03 -31.43
N ILE A 89 -11.09 -8.76 -31.74
CA ILE A 89 -12.10 -7.85 -32.30
C ILE A 89 -11.98 -7.91 -33.83
N ASP A 90 -13.10 -8.18 -34.50
CA ASP A 90 -13.23 -7.99 -35.94
C ASP A 90 -13.43 -6.49 -36.21
N TRP A 91 -12.34 -5.81 -36.54
CA TRP A 91 -12.34 -4.38 -36.82
C TRP A 91 -12.92 -4.06 -38.20
N ASP A 92 -12.91 -5.00 -39.14
CA ASP A 92 -13.47 -4.79 -40.48
C ASP A 92 -15.01 -4.78 -40.42
N ALA A 93 -15.60 -5.52 -39.47
CA ALA A 93 -17.03 -5.52 -39.19
C ALA A 93 -17.48 -4.46 -38.16
N TYR A 94 -16.57 -3.60 -37.67
CA TYR A 94 -16.87 -2.60 -36.65
C TYR A 94 -16.55 -1.18 -37.12
N THR A 95 -17.58 -0.33 -37.18
CA THR A 95 -17.41 1.11 -37.38
C THR A 95 -17.50 1.80 -36.01
N PRO A 96 -16.42 2.45 -35.52
CA PRO A 96 -16.47 3.23 -34.28
C PRO A 96 -17.55 4.33 -34.36
N PRO A 97 -18.31 4.56 -33.28
CA PRO A 97 -19.27 5.66 -33.25
C PRO A 97 -18.53 7.00 -33.33
N VAL A 98 -19.11 7.93 -34.10
CA VAL A 98 -18.72 9.35 -34.12
C VAL A 98 -19.37 10.12 -32.99
#